data_AF-A0A376D1F5-F1
#
_entry.id   AF-A0A376D1F5-F1
#
_cell.length_a   1.000
_cell.length_b   1.000
_cell.length_c   1.000
_cell.angle_alpha   90.00
_cell.angle_beta   90.00
_cell.angle_gamma   90.00
#
_symmetry.space_group_name_H-M   'P 1'
#
loop_
_entity.id
_entity.type
_entity.pdbx_description
1 polymer ?
#
loop_
_entity_poly.entity_id
_entity_poly.type
_entity_poly.pdbx_seq_one_letter_code
_entity_poly.pdbx_strand_id
1 'polypeptide(L)'
;MSSVTTRPVADSAAPPAAYWLRGVLRIQKLVLLGLITGLFLAVFAWTSVSDWGGSVYMLLDTAASATPFMVAWLAGVGVTVGQWRWRSGSAQWDYFSPRGKAVPIALGAVGGGLLPLVGMTVYLAVTVPLALYGSLHDGLDSATIMADVRDSIPLIFALTARFCAVSCVAASVGGCVRYKFLAALAAVVVFVATIIAAFNFELMGEHERLDSASIADLECTATAPTVCGLPTNQAYFAAAQESLTHYMEGSPYGDVLPDKILVTDSSFRDVPEQLRSDFPIALQLMRQRAITAPHRLAAEETVSQNISLSLAHACAAPLSDESTRVQEILNGTPRNPGEKEANSTELEDLLSCINHR
;
A
#
# COMPACT_ATOMS: atom_id res chain seq x y z
N MET A 1 57.57 -57.89 -3.32
CA MET A 1 57.42 -56.91 -2.21
C MET A 1 57.10 -55.56 -2.82
N SER A 2 55.82 -55.21 -2.88
CA SER A 2 55.29 -53.94 -3.38
C SER A 2 55.38 -52.89 -2.27
N SER A 3 56.11 -51.80 -2.52
CA SER A 3 56.20 -50.66 -1.62
C SER A 3 54.85 -49.97 -1.51
N VAL A 4 54.23 -50.08 -0.35
CA VAL A 4 53.05 -49.28 0.02
C VAL A 4 53.52 -47.84 0.22
N THR A 5 53.24 -46.98 -0.76
CA THR A 5 53.44 -45.53 -0.64
C THR A 5 52.26 -44.99 0.18
N THR A 6 52.44 -44.86 1.49
CA THR A 6 51.52 -44.11 2.34
C THR A 6 51.58 -42.65 1.93
N ARG A 7 50.54 -42.14 1.24
CA ARG A 7 50.35 -40.70 1.08
C ARG A 7 50.13 -40.09 2.47
N PRO A 8 50.86 -39.03 2.85
CA PRO A 8 50.51 -38.28 4.04
C PRO A 8 49.15 -37.62 3.80
N VAL A 9 48.18 -37.92 4.67
CA VAL A 9 46.95 -37.14 4.79
C VAL A 9 47.38 -35.79 5.33
N ALA A 10 47.52 -34.82 4.43
CA ALA A 10 47.70 -33.43 4.84
C ALA A 10 46.38 -32.98 5.47
N ASP A 11 46.32 -33.00 6.80
CA ASP A 11 45.36 -32.26 7.63
C ASP A 11 45.57 -30.76 7.38
N SER A 12 45.16 -30.30 6.20
CA SER A 12 45.08 -28.89 5.86
C SER A 12 43.75 -28.35 6.37
N ALA A 13 43.64 -28.24 7.70
CA ALA A 13 42.64 -27.39 8.30
C ALA A 13 42.83 -25.99 7.69
N ALA A 14 41.90 -25.56 6.82
CA ALA A 14 41.96 -24.25 6.19
C ALA A 14 42.17 -23.18 7.28
N PRO A 15 43.07 -22.20 7.08
CA PRO A 15 43.40 -21.23 8.11
C PRO A 15 42.12 -20.50 8.57
N PRO A 16 41.99 -20.14 9.86
CA PRO A 16 40.79 -19.48 10.41
C PRO A 16 40.37 -18.23 9.63
N ALA A 17 41.32 -17.55 8.99
CA ALA A 17 41.09 -16.44 8.08
C ALA A 17 40.21 -16.80 6.85
N ALA A 18 40.33 -18.01 6.30
CA ALA A 18 39.55 -18.46 5.15
C ALA A 18 38.07 -18.72 5.51
N TYR A 19 37.81 -19.18 6.73
CA TYR A 19 36.43 -19.34 7.24
C TYR A 19 35.79 -17.98 7.54
N TRP A 20 36.56 -17.06 8.14
CA TRP A 20 36.14 -15.68 8.38
C TRP A 20 35.79 -14.96 7.07
N LEU A 21 36.66 -15.02 6.06
CA LEU A 21 36.43 -14.37 4.77
C LEU A 21 35.16 -14.90 4.06
N ARG A 22 34.92 -16.23 4.11
CA ARG A 22 33.69 -16.84 3.56
C ARG A 22 32.43 -16.38 4.32
N GLY A 23 32.51 -16.20 5.64
CA GLY A 23 31.43 -15.66 6.45
C GLY A 23 31.10 -14.22 6.07
N VAL A 24 32.11 -13.36 5.99
CA VAL A 24 31.98 -11.95 5.59
C VAL A 24 31.37 -11.83 4.20
N LEU A 25 31.86 -12.59 3.21
CA LEU A 25 31.32 -12.57 1.85
C LEU A 25 29.86 -13.02 1.78
N ARG A 26 29.41 -13.93 2.65
CA ARG A 26 28.00 -14.34 2.71
C ARG A 26 27.13 -13.24 3.31
N ILE A 27 27.58 -12.60 4.38
CA ILE A 27 26.88 -11.48 5.00
C ILE A 27 26.79 -10.31 4.02
N GLN A 28 27.88 -9.95 3.33
CA GLN A 28 27.87 -8.92 2.30
C GLN A 28 26.86 -9.20 1.18
N LYS A 29 26.74 -10.45 0.72
CA LYS A 29 25.73 -10.82 -0.28
C LYS A 29 24.30 -10.69 0.24
N LEU A 30 24.05 -11.07 1.49
CA LEU A 30 22.74 -10.89 2.13
C LEU A 30 22.38 -9.42 2.29
N VAL A 31 23.33 -8.60 2.75
CA VAL A 31 23.15 -7.15 2.85
C VAL A 31 22.87 -6.56 1.47
N LEU A 32 23.66 -6.90 0.45
CA LEU A 32 23.45 -6.39 -0.91
C LEU A 32 22.07 -6.76 -1.46
N LEU A 33 21.65 -8.01 -1.31
CA LEU A 33 20.30 -8.43 -1.72
C LEU A 33 19.20 -7.76 -0.90
N GLY A 34 19.44 -7.51 0.39
CA GLY A 34 18.56 -6.74 1.26
C GLY A 34 18.42 -5.30 0.78
N LEU A 35 19.54 -4.64 0.43
CA LEU A 35 19.55 -3.30 -0.16
C LEU A 35 18.78 -3.25 -1.48
N ILE A 36 19.00 -4.21 -2.38
CA ILE A 36 18.25 -4.31 -3.65
C ILE A 36 16.75 -4.48 -3.39
N THR A 37 16.40 -5.32 -2.41
CA THR A 37 15.00 -5.53 -2.02
C THR A 37 14.39 -4.24 -1.46
N GLY A 38 15.09 -3.54 -0.57
CA GLY A 38 14.65 -2.26 -0.03
C GLY A 38 14.50 -1.17 -1.09
N LEU A 39 15.43 -1.11 -2.04
CA LEU A 39 15.34 -0.18 -3.18
C LEU A 39 14.14 -0.53 -4.08
N PHE A 40 13.91 -1.81 -4.36
CA PHE A 40 12.73 -2.24 -5.13
C PHE A 40 11.43 -1.82 -4.43
N LEU A 41 11.32 -2.01 -3.12
CA LEU A 41 10.16 -1.57 -2.33
C LEU A 41 10.02 -0.04 -2.34
N ALA A 42 11.13 0.70 -2.24
CA ALA A 42 11.12 2.16 -2.29
C ALA A 42 10.70 2.70 -3.67
N VAL A 43 11.17 2.08 -4.76
CA VAL A 43 10.73 2.40 -6.12
C VAL A 43 9.24 2.10 -6.30
N PHE A 44 8.76 0.98 -5.75
CA PHE A 44 7.34 0.64 -5.79
C PHE A 44 6.49 1.68 -5.04
N ALA A 45 6.90 2.10 -3.84
CA ALA A 45 6.25 3.19 -3.14
C ALA A 45 6.32 4.49 -3.94
N TRP A 46 7.44 4.79 -4.58
CA TRP A 46 7.57 5.97 -5.43
C TRP A 46 6.56 5.96 -6.60
N THR A 47 6.35 4.81 -7.25
CA THR A 47 5.38 4.68 -8.35
C THR A 47 3.92 4.79 -7.90
N SER A 48 3.66 4.71 -6.59
CA SER A 48 2.33 4.80 -5.99
C SER A 48 2.18 6.03 -5.09
N VAL A 49 3.04 7.05 -5.24
CA VAL A 49 2.95 8.32 -4.47
C VAL A 49 1.57 8.95 -4.53
N SER A 50 0.86 8.76 -5.65
CA SER A 50 -0.52 9.22 -5.83
C SER A 50 -1.51 8.63 -4.82
N ASP A 51 -1.19 7.50 -4.20
CA ASP A 51 -2.07 6.77 -3.29
C ASP A 51 -1.77 7.07 -1.82
N TRP A 52 -0.54 7.49 -1.49
CA TRP A 52 -0.11 7.67 -0.09
C TRP A 52 0.49 9.02 0.27
N GLY A 53 0.81 9.85 -0.72
CA GLY A 53 1.57 11.08 -0.55
C GLY A 53 1.17 11.90 0.68
N GLY A 54 2.17 12.24 1.51
CA GLY A 54 2.00 13.03 2.72
C GLY A 54 1.46 12.28 3.95
N SER A 55 1.30 10.95 3.91
CA SER A 55 0.91 10.12 5.08
C SER A 55 1.76 8.84 5.20
N VAL A 56 2.21 8.55 6.42
CA VAL A 56 2.98 7.33 6.72
C VAL A 56 2.05 6.12 6.80
N TYR A 57 0.85 6.31 7.34
CA TYR A 57 -0.15 5.26 7.41
C TYR A 57 -0.55 4.80 6.01
N MET A 58 -0.93 5.74 5.13
CA MET A 58 -1.35 5.41 3.77
C MET A 58 -0.22 4.77 2.94
N LEU A 59 1.04 5.13 3.22
CA LEU A 59 2.21 4.52 2.58
C LEU A 59 2.28 3.02 2.88
N LEU A 60 2.07 2.66 4.15
CA LEU A 60 2.11 1.27 4.57
C LEU A 60 0.86 0.50 4.19
N ASP A 61 -0.29 1.16 4.17
CA ASP A 61 -1.55 0.57 3.70
C ASP A 61 -1.48 0.24 2.20
N THR A 62 -0.94 1.16 1.40
CA THR A 62 -0.64 0.93 -0.02
C THR A 62 0.38 -0.21 -0.21
N ALA A 63 1.37 -0.31 0.68
CA ALA A 63 2.30 -1.45 0.66
C ALA A 63 1.59 -2.78 1.02
N ALA A 64 0.58 -2.73 1.90
CA ALA A 64 -0.21 -3.90 2.28
C ALA A 64 -1.11 -4.37 1.13
N SER A 65 -1.74 -3.47 0.37
CA SER A 65 -2.51 -3.86 -0.82
C SER A 65 -1.61 -4.48 -1.91
N ALA A 66 -0.37 -4.02 -2.03
CA ALA A 66 0.65 -4.57 -2.92
C ALA A 66 1.34 -5.85 -2.41
N THR A 67 0.93 -6.38 -1.25
CA THR A 67 1.57 -7.55 -0.63
C THR A 67 1.77 -8.75 -1.57
N PRO A 68 0.83 -9.11 -2.48
CA PRO A 68 1.01 -10.27 -3.38
C PRO A 68 2.30 -10.22 -4.20
N PHE A 69 2.68 -9.05 -4.70
CA PHE A 69 3.90 -8.86 -5.47
C PHE A 69 5.15 -8.92 -4.58
N MET A 70 5.10 -8.27 -3.41
CA MET A 70 6.22 -8.20 -2.48
C MET A 70 6.58 -9.57 -1.89
N VAL A 71 5.58 -10.35 -1.46
CA VAL A 71 5.81 -11.71 -0.94
C VAL A 71 6.26 -12.69 -2.02
N ALA A 72 5.81 -12.53 -3.27
CA ALA A 72 6.28 -13.33 -4.39
C ALA A 72 7.77 -13.08 -4.68
N TRP A 73 8.19 -11.80 -4.71
CA TRP A 73 9.59 -11.43 -4.82
C TRP A 73 10.42 -12.05 -3.70
N LEU A 74 9.99 -11.88 -2.45
CA LEU A 74 10.67 -12.41 -1.27
C LEU A 74 10.72 -13.95 -1.25
N ALA A 75 9.71 -14.63 -1.77
CA ALA A 75 9.74 -16.08 -1.93
C ALA A 75 10.83 -16.49 -2.93
N GLY A 76 10.93 -15.82 -4.09
CA GLY A 76 11.97 -16.07 -5.08
C GLY A 76 13.39 -15.82 -4.54
N VAL A 77 13.59 -14.68 -3.87
CA VAL A 77 14.88 -14.34 -3.25
C VAL A 77 15.21 -15.28 -2.09
N GLY A 78 14.24 -15.61 -1.24
CA GLY A 78 14.37 -16.57 -0.14
C GLY A 78 14.85 -17.95 -0.63
N VAL A 79 14.19 -18.52 -1.64
CA VAL A 79 14.65 -19.77 -2.28
C VAL A 79 16.08 -19.64 -2.80
N THR A 80 16.41 -18.51 -3.42
CA THR A 80 17.75 -18.27 -3.97
C THR A 80 18.83 -18.28 -2.88
N VAL A 81 18.56 -17.66 -1.73
CA VAL A 81 19.42 -17.69 -0.54
C VAL A 81 19.57 -19.12 -0.02
N GLY A 82 18.47 -19.85 0.13
CA GLY A 82 18.49 -21.27 0.52
C GLY A 82 19.31 -22.15 -0.43
N GLN A 83 19.27 -21.86 -1.73
CA GLN A 83 19.99 -22.61 -2.75
C GLN A 83 21.50 -22.31 -2.83
N TRP A 84 22.01 -21.30 -2.15
CA TRP A 84 23.45 -21.01 -2.13
C TRP A 84 24.28 -22.20 -1.64
N ARG A 85 23.74 -23.04 -0.75
CA ARG A 85 24.42 -24.26 -0.30
C ARG A 85 24.65 -25.28 -1.43
N TRP A 86 23.71 -25.37 -2.37
CA TRP A 86 23.82 -26.26 -3.52
C TRP A 86 24.76 -25.71 -4.58
N ARG A 87 24.73 -24.37 -4.77
CA ARG A 87 25.56 -23.67 -5.76
C ARG A 87 27.02 -23.50 -5.32
N SER A 88 27.29 -23.42 -4.02
CA SER A 88 28.64 -23.31 -3.46
C SER A 88 29.30 -24.67 -3.17
N GLY A 89 28.61 -25.79 -3.45
CA GLY A 89 29.11 -27.14 -3.14
C GLY A 89 29.16 -27.47 -1.65
N SER A 90 28.72 -26.57 -0.75
CA SER A 90 28.75 -26.81 0.70
C SER A 90 27.84 -27.97 1.11
N ALA A 91 26.78 -28.24 0.33
CA ALA A 91 25.89 -29.37 0.58
C ALA A 91 26.59 -30.74 0.53
N GLN A 92 27.72 -30.88 -0.19
CA GLN A 92 28.49 -32.12 -0.20
C GLN A 92 29.22 -32.32 1.13
N TRP A 93 29.70 -31.24 1.75
CA TRP A 93 30.38 -31.27 3.05
C TRP A 93 29.39 -31.50 4.20
N ASP A 94 28.14 -31.07 4.05
CA ASP A 94 27.08 -31.32 5.03
C ASP A 94 26.74 -32.82 5.18
N TYR A 95 27.02 -33.65 4.16
CA TYR A 95 26.85 -35.11 4.25
C TYR A 95 27.86 -35.76 5.21
N PHE A 96 29.05 -35.19 5.31
CA PHE A 96 30.13 -35.68 6.18
C PHE A 96 30.19 -34.95 7.53
N SER A 97 29.30 -33.98 7.74
CA SER A 97 29.26 -33.17 8.97
C SER A 97 28.49 -33.88 10.08
N PRO A 98 29.02 -33.94 11.31
CA PRO A 98 28.31 -34.50 12.47
C PRO A 98 27.09 -33.67 12.87
N ARG A 99 26.93 -32.45 12.34
CA ARG A 99 25.82 -31.53 12.67
C ARG A 99 24.51 -31.87 11.94
N GLY A 100 24.52 -32.84 11.02
CA GLY A 100 23.35 -33.24 10.25
C GLY A 100 22.85 -32.17 9.28
N LYS A 101 21.81 -32.51 8.49
CA LYS A 101 21.27 -31.64 7.42
C LYS A 101 20.43 -30.48 7.93
N ALA A 102 19.92 -30.53 9.16
CA ALA A 102 19.01 -29.53 9.72
C ALA A 102 19.68 -28.19 10.01
N VAL A 103 20.89 -28.20 10.60
CA VAL A 103 21.63 -26.99 10.96
C VAL A 103 21.91 -26.06 9.76
N PRO A 104 22.44 -26.53 8.61
CA PRO A 104 22.66 -25.65 7.46
C PRO A 104 21.36 -25.13 6.83
N ILE A 105 20.25 -25.88 6.94
CA ILE A 105 18.92 -25.40 6.50
C ILE A 105 18.42 -24.29 7.42
N ALA A 106 18.52 -24.48 8.74
CA ALA A 106 18.13 -23.48 9.73
C ALA A 106 18.95 -22.19 9.58
N LEU A 107 20.27 -22.28 9.36
CA LEU A 107 21.11 -21.11 9.08
C LEU A 107 20.72 -20.41 7.78
N GLY A 108 20.33 -21.17 6.75
CA GLY A 108 19.79 -20.62 5.51
C GLY A 108 18.46 -19.89 5.72
N ALA A 109 17.57 -20.46 6.55
CA ALA A 109 16.29 -19.85 6.92
C ALA A 109 16.49 -18.54 7.68
N VAL A 110 17.40 -18.51 8.67
CA VAL A 110 17.78 -17.29 9.39
C VAL A 110 18.32 -16.24 8.44
N GLY A 111 19.23 -16.61 7.52
CA GLY A 111 19.73 -15.70 6.48
C GLY A 111 18.61 -15.17 5.57
N GLY A 112 17.65 -16.02 5.23
CA GLY A 112 16.43 -15.63 4.50
C GLY A 112 15.59 -14.62 5.27
N GLY A 113 15.39 -14.81 6.58
CA GLY A 113 14.63 -13.88 7.43
C GLY A 113 15.32 -12.53 7.67
N LEU A 114 16.66 -12.50 7.70
CA LEU A 114 17.42 -11.25 7.83
C LEU A 114 17.29 -10.34 6.60
N LEU A 115 17.08 -10.90 5.41
CA LEU A 115 16.99 -10.15 4.16
C LEU A 115 15.81 -9.14 4.16
N PRO A 116 14.56 -9.54 4.45
CA PRO A 116 13.45 -8.60 4.61
C PRO A 116 13.69 -7.54 5.67
N LEU A 117 14.39 -7.83 6.76
CA LEU A 117 14.67 -6.83 7.81
C LEU A 117 15.56 -5.70 7.27
N VAL A 118 16.62 -6.04 6.54
CA VAL A 118 17.48 -5.05 5.88
C VAL A 118 16.67 -4.28 4.82
N GLY A 119 15.89 -4.98 3.99
CA GLY A 119 15.06 -4.37 2.96
C GLY A 119 14.03 -3.38 3.54
N MET A 120 13.30 -3.78 4.58
CA MET A 120 12.32 -2.95 5.26
C MET A 120 12.96 -1.75 5.95
N THR A 121 14.16 -1.93 6.53
CA THR A 121 14.88 -0.81 7.15
C THR A 121 15.25 0.25 6.11
N VAL A 122 15.76 -0.16 4.95
CA VAL A 122 16.07 0.76 3.84
C VAL A 122 14.81 1.42 3.31
N TYR A 123 13.75 0.62 3.08
CA TYR A 123 12.46 1.11 2.62
C TYR A 123 11.94 2.22 3.53
N LEU A 124 11.79 1.93 4.82
CA LEU A 124 11.28 2.89 5.82
C LEU A 124 12.21 4.10 5.97
N ALA A 125 13.53 3.90 5.96
CA ALA A 125 14.50 4.99 6.06
C ALA A 125 14.44 5.97 4.88
N VAL A 126 13.91 5.55 3.72
CA VAL A 126 13.73 6.41 2.55
C VAL A 126 12.33 7.01 2.51
N THR A 127 11.29 6.19 2.71
CA THR A 127 9.91 6.60 2.47
C THR A 127 9.28 7.35 3.64
N VAL A 128 9.59 6.98 4.89
CA VAL A 128 9.03 7.66 6.08
C VAL A 128 9.50 9.12 6.16
N PRO A 129 10.80 9.46 6.01
CA PRO A 129 11.21 10.86 6.01
C PRO A 129 10.58 11.68 4.89
N LEU A 130 10.29 11.07 3.75
CA LEU A 130 9.64 11.73 2.62
C LEU A 130 8.16 12.03 2.92
N ALA A 131 7.45 11.07 3.51
CA ALA A 131 6.07 11.29 3.98
C ALA A 131 6.02 12.37 5.07
N LEU A 132 6.92 12.29 6.06
CA LEU A 132 7.01 13.29 7.13
C LEU A 132 7.36 14.68 6.61
N TYR A 133 8.27 14.78 5.64
CA TYR A 133 8.60 16.04 4.98
C TYR A 133 7.35 16.67 4.35
N GLY A 134 6.55 15.88 3.65
CA GLY A 134 5.27 16.30 3.08
C GLY A 134 4.31 16.86 4.13
N SER A 135 4.04 16.07 5.17
CA SER A 135 3.13 16.47 6.25
C SER A 135 3.56 17.76 6.95
N LEU A 136 4.87 17.89 7.22
CA LEU A 136 5.45 19.07 7.86
C LEU A 136 5.42 20.30 6.94
N HIS A 137 5.71 20.11 5.66
CA HIS A 137 5.68 21.18 4.65
C HIS A 137 4.27 21.75 4.50
N ASP A 138 3.26 20.88 4.54
CA ASP A 138 1.85 21.28 4.39
C ASP A 138 1.23 21.81 5.69
N GLY A 139 2.03 21.92 6.77
CA GLY A 139 1.62 22.57 8.01
C GLY A 139 0.72 21.73 8.92
N LEU A 140 0.71 20.40 8.75
CA LEU A 140 -0.03 19.52 9.68
C LEU A 140 0.54 19.61 11.09
N ASP A 141 -0.34 19.59 12.09
CA ASP A 141 0.09 19.63 13.49
C ASP A 141 0.92 18.39 13.86
N SER A 142 1.91 18.62 14.72
CA SER A 142 2.81 17.59 15.22
C SER A 142 2.06 16.44 15.91
N ALA A 143 0.94 16.72 16.60
CA ALA A 143 0.13 15.69 17.24
C ALA A 143 -0.49 14.74 16.20
N THR A 144 -1.02 15.29 15.10
CA THR A 144 -1.58 14.53 13.97
C THR A 144 -0.52 13.66 13.29
N ILE A 145 0.66 14.22 13.05
CA ILE A 145 1.79 13.47 12.45
C ILE A 145 2.23 12.32 13.37
N MET A 146 2.35 12.57 14.67
CA MET A 146 2.76 11.52 15.63
C MET A 146 1.69 10.44 15.78
N ALA A 147 0.40 10.80 15.73
CA ALA A 147 -0.69 9.83 15.70
C ALA A 147 -0.61 8.95 14.44
N ASP A 148 -0.41 9.55 13.26
CA ASP A 148 -0.27 8.81 12.00
C ASP A 148 0.90 7.82 12.03
N VAL A 149 2.05 8.24 12.57
CA VAL A 149 3.23 7.38 12.77
C VAL A 149 2.94 6.28 13.80
N ARG A 150 2.24 6.58 14.89
CA ARG A 150 1.91 5.60 15.93
C ARG A 150 0.99 4.51 15.39
N ASP A 151 -0.04 4.90 14.64
CA ASP A 151 -1.04 3.99 14.07
C ASP A 151 -0.43 3.13 12.96
N SER A 152 0.67 3.59 12.37
CA SER A 152 1.48 2.84 11.40
C SER A 152 2.30 1.71 12.02
N ILE A 153 2.65 1.77 13.31
CA ILE A 153 3.58 0.82 13.95
C ILE A 153 3.10 -0.64 13.86
N PRO A 154 1.83 -0.99 14.18
CA PRO A 154 1.34 -2.36 14.05
C PRO A 154 1.49 -2.90 12.63
N LEU A 155 1.22 -2.06 11.62
CA LEU A 155 1.31 -2.44 10.22
C LEU A 155 2.77 -2.70 9.79
N ILE A 156 3.72 -1.89 10.27
CA ILE A 156 5.16 -2.15 10.07
C ILE A 156 5.54 -3.52 10.61
N PHE A 157 5.13 -3.85 11.84
CA PHE A 157 5.45 -5.15 12.44
C PHE A 157 4.77 -6.30 11.72
N ALA A 158 3.50 -6.16 11.35
CA ALA A 158 2.74 -7.17 10.63
C ALA A 158 3.35 -7.48 9.25
N LEU A 159 3.65 -6.44 8.46
CA LEU A 159 4.29 -6.59 7.14
C LEU A 159 5.69 -7.19 7.26
N THR A 160 6.49 -6.69 8.20
CA THR A 160 7.85 -7.21 8.43
C THR A 160 7.83 -8.66 8.86
N ALA A 161 6.95 -9.05 9.80
CA ALA A 161 6.80 -10.42 10.25
C ALA A 161 6.34 -11.34 9.11
N ARG A 162 5.38 -10.91 8.30
CA ARG A 162 4.90 -11.65 7.12
C ARG A 162 6.01 -11.87 6.11
N PHE A 163 6.77 -10.82 5.80
CA PHE A 163 7.90 -10.87 4.86
C PHE A 163 9.02 -11.80 5.36
N CYS A 164 9.35 -11.71 6.66
CA CYS A 164 10.31 -12.62 7.29
C CYS A 164 9.83 -14.07 7.21
N ALA A 165 8.57 -14.34 7.56
CA ALA A 165 8.00 -15.69 7.53
C ALA A 165 8.06 -16.30 6.13
N VAL A 166 7.60 -15.57 5.11
CA VAL A 166 7.64 -16.03 3.71
C VAL A 166 9.07 -16.31 3.27
N SER A 167 10.00 -15.39 3.54
CA SER A 167 11.41 -15.56 3.15
C SER A 167 12.09 -16.73 3.88
N CYS A 168 11.81 -16.93 5.17
CA CYS A 168 12.29 -18.07 5.96
C CYS A 168 11.81 -19.41 5.40
N VAL A 169 10.51 -19.52 5.09
CA VAL A 169 9.92 -20.73 4.52
C VAL A 169 10.52 -21.01 3.13
N ALA A 170 10.58 -19.99 2.29
CA ALA A 170 11.17 -20.08 0.95
C ALA A 170 12.65 -20.50 0.99
N ALA A 171 13.45 -19.92 1.90
CA ALA A 171 14.84 -20.30 2.10
C ALA A 171 14.99 -21.74 2.60
N SER A 172 14.08 -22.21 3.47
CA SER A 172 14.05 -23.60 3.91
C SER A 172 13.80 -24.55 2.75
N VAL A 173 12.81 -24.24 1.89
CA VAL A 173 12.49 -24.99 0.67
C VAL A 173 13.68 -25.03 -0.29
N GLY A 174 14.33 -23.88 -0.53
CA GLY A 174 15.55 -23.79 -1.34
C GLY A 174 16.73 -24.58 -0.75
N GLY A 175 16.80 -24.64 0.59
CA GLY A 175 17.78 -25.44 1.31
C GLY A 175 17.56 -26.95 1.18
N CYS A 176 16.32 -27.39 0.99
CA CYS A 176 15.95 -28.79 0.82
C CYS A 176 16.08 -29.28 -0.64
N VAL A 177 15.93 -28.38 -1.62
CA VAL A 177 15.69 -28.77 -3.01
C VAL A 177 16.72 -28.15 -3.97
N ARG A 178 17.37 -28.99 -4.79
CA ARG A 178 18.48 -28.62 -5.69
C ARG A 178 18.05 -28.08 -7.08
N TYR A 179 16.75 -28.08 -7.41
CA TYR A 179 16.25 -27.73 -8.74
C TYR A 179 16.49 -26.25 -9.10
N LYS A 180 17.15 -25.98 -10.24
CA LYS A 180 17.59 -24.63 -10.63
C LYS A 180 16.43 -23.63 -10.83
N PHE A 181 15.26 -24.10 -11.28
CA PHE A 181 14.08 -23.27 -11.56
C PHE A 181 13.17 -23.05 -10.35
N LEU A 182 13.53 -23.58 -9.19
CA LEU A 182 12.68 -23.54 -8.00
C LEU A 182 12.39 -22.11 -7.51
N ALA A 183 13.33 -21.18 -7.68
CA ALA A 183 13.12 -19.80 -7.25
C ALA A 183 12.00 -19.11 -8.05
N ALA A 184 12.02 -19.26 -9.38
CA ALA A 184 10.97 -18.73 -10.25
C ALA A 184 9.64 -19.42 -9.97
N LEU A 185 9.64 -20.75 -9.81
CA LEU A 185 8.43 -21.51 -9.49
C LEU A 185 7.83 -21.06 -8.15
N ALA A 186 8.66 -20.88 -7.11
CA ALA A 186 8.19 -20.43 -5.81
C ALA A 186 7.59 -19.02 -5.87
N ALA A 187 8.22 -18.10 -6.60
CA ALA A 187 7.67 -16.77 -6.81
C ALA A 187 6.30 -16.82 -7.49
N VAL A 188 6.16 -17.60 -8.57
CA VAL A 188 4.88 -17.75 -9.29
C VAL A 188 3.81 -18.42 -8.43
N VAL A 189 4.14 -19.50 -7.72
CA VAL A 189 3.18 -20.21 -6.86
C VAL A 189 2.71 -19.31 -5.72
N VAL A 190 3.63 -18.59 -5.05
CA VAL A 190 3.28 -17.66 -3.98
C VAL A 190 2.45 -16.51 -4.51
N PHE A 191 2.80 -15.95 -5.67
CA PHE A 191 2.01 -14.90 -6.32
C PHE A 191 0.57 -15.33 -6.61
N VAL A 192 0.39 -16.50 -7.24
CA VAL A 192 -0.94 -17.03 -7.54
C VAL A 192 -1.71 -17.32 -6.25
N ALA A 193 -1.07 -17.93 -5.25
CA ALA A 193 -1.71 -18.22 -3.98
C ALA A 193 -2.16 -16.96 -3.23
N THR A 194 -1.37 -15.89 -3.25
CA THR A 194 -1.74 -14.64 -2.57
C THR A 194 -2.80 -13.85 -3.32
N ILE A 195 -2.82 -13.90 -4.65
CA ILE A 195 -3.94 -13.35 -5.44
C ILE A 195 -5.23 -14.09 -5.13
N ILE A 196 -5.21 -15.43 -5.17
CA ILE A 196 -6.39 -16.24 -4.83
C ILE A 196 -6.86 -15.93 -3.41
N ALA A 197 -5.93 -15.82 -2.45
CA ALA A 197 -6.28 -15.44 -1.09
C ALA A 197 -6.92 -14.04 -1.02
N ALA A 198 -6.39 -13.06 -1.75
CA ALA A 198 -6.95 -11.70 -1.80
C ALA A 198 -8.35 -11.63 -2.42
N PHE A 199 -8.70 -12.56 -3.32
CA PHE A 199 -10.07 -12.63 -3.87
C PHE A 199 -11.06 -13.41 -3.00
N ASN A 200 -10.60 -14.41 -2.23
CA ASN A 200 -11.47 -15.24 -1.40
C ASN A 200 -11.66 -14.68 0.02
N PHE A 201 -10.65 -13.99 0.53
CA PHE A 201 -10.78 -13.12 1.67
C PHE A 201 -10.96 -11.73 1.08
N GLU A 202 -12.22 -11.38 0.78
CA GLU A 202 -12.67 -9.99 0.65
C GLU A 202 -11.84 -9.16 1.62
N LEU A 203 -11.05 -8.20 1.12
CA LEU A 203 -9.99 -7.53 1.86
C LEU A 203 -10.52 -6.99 3.19
N MET A 204 -10.42 -7.80 4.25
CA MET A 204 -10.70 -7.40 5.62
C MET A 204 -9.61 -6.40 5.99
N GLY A 205 -9.93 -5.13 5.76
CA GLY A 205 -9.00 -4.02 5.76
C GLY A 205 -9.41 -2.88 4.81
N GLU A 206 -10.62 -2.84 4.27
CA GLU A 206 -11.15 -1.58 3.74
C GLU A 206 -11.21 -0.56 4.88
N HIS A 207 -10.31 0.42 4.82
CA HIS A 207 -10.31 1.72 5.51
C HIS A 207 -10.87 1.75 6.95
N GLU A 208 -10.38 0.85 7.81
CA GLU A 208 -10.76 0.71 9.23
C GLU A 208 -10.73 2.05 10.02
N ARG A 209 -9.92 3.02 9.55
CA ARG A 209 -9.80 4.35 10.16
C ARG A 209 -10.98 5.29 9.89
N LEU A 210 -11.64 5.19 8.74
CA LEU A 210 -12.86 5.95 8.48
C LEU A 210 -14.08 5.26 9.10
N ASP A 211 -14.10 3.93 9.07
CA ASP A 211 -15.16 3.11 9.67
C ASP A 211 -15.24 3.23 11.20
N SER A 212 -14.12 3.56 11.84
CA SER A 212 -14.04 3.82 13.29
C SER A 212 -14.15 5.30 13.67
N ALA A 213 -14.12 6.21 12.70
CA ALA A 213 -14.19 7.65 12.95
C ALA A 213 -15.63 8.10 13.17
N SER A 214 -15.84 8.93 14.20
CA SER A 214 -17.11 9.62 14.39
C SER A 214 -17.08 11.00 13.72
N ILE A 215 -18.26 11.59 13.49
CA ILE A 215 -18.36 12.98 12.97
C ILE A 215 -17.58 13.96 13.86
N ALA A 216 -17.50 13.70 15.16
CA ALA A 216 -16.78 14.55 16.12
C ALA A 216 -15.25 14.53 15.92
N ASP A 217 -14.73 13.53 15.20
CA ASP A 217 -13.30 13.40 14.90
C ASP A 217 -12.92 14.08 13.58
N LEU A 218 -13.89 14.65 12.85
CA LEU A 218 -13.67 15.35 11.59
C LEU A 218 -13.36 16.83 11.83
N GLU A 219 -12.42 17.34 11.06
CA GLU A 219 -12.13 18.76 10.97
C GLU A 219 -12.78 19.33 9.71
N CYS A 220 -13.39 20.51 9.84
CA CYS A 220 -14.09 21.18 8.77
C CYS A 220 -13.54 22.59 8.52
N THR A 221 -13.54 23.02 7.26
CA THR A 221 -13.30 24.42 6.90
C THR A 221 -14.47 25.30 7.34
N ALA A 222 -14.18 26.56 7.70
CA ALA A 222 -15.21 27.52 8.09
C ALA A 222 -15.85 28.26 6.91
N THR A 223 -15.29 28.12 5.71
CA THR A 223 -15.71 28.81 4.49
C THR A 223 -16.48 27.86 3.58
N ALA A 224 -17.54 28.35 2.94
CA ALA A 224 -18.25 27.60 1.90
C ALA A 224 -17.40 27.53 0.62
N PRO A 225 -17.41 26.41 -0.13
CA PRO A 225 -17.99 25.12 0.28
C PRO A 225 -17.23 24.50 1.46
N THR A 226 -17.98 23.97 2.42
CA THR A 226 -17.46 23.39 3.65
C THR A 226 -16.85 22.03 3.36
N VAL A 227 -15.54 21.93 3.59
CA VAL A 227 -14.75 20.72 3.38
C VAL A 227 -14.45 20.11 4.74
N CYS A 228 -14.87 18.87 4.94
CA CYS A 228 -14.60 18.12 6.16
C CYS A 228 -13.78 16.87 5.88
N GLY A 229 -13.01 16.40 6.85
CA GLY A 229 -12.26 15.16 6.72
C GLY A 229 -11.46 14.83 7.98
N LEU A 230 -10.77 13.69 7.95
CA LEU A 230 -9.85 13.33 9.04
C LEU A 230 -8.71 14.36 9.15
N PRO A 231 -8.18 14.62 10.36
CA PRO A 231 -7.10 15.59 10.57
C PRO A 231 -5.87 15.35 9.69
N THR A 232 -5.55 14.09 9.35
CA THR A 232 -4.43 13.75 8.45
C THR A 232 -4.63 14.21 7.01
N ASN A 233 -5.86 14.55 6.63
CA ASN A 233 -6.24 14.97 5.28
C ASN A 233 -6.40 16.48 5.19
N GLN A 234 -6.23 17.20 6.29
CA GLN A 234 -6.39 18.65 6.38
C GLN A 234 -5.52 19.42 5.36
N ALA A 235 -4.32 18.92 5.08
CA ALA A 235 -3.43 19.47 4.05
C ALA A 235 -4.09 19.59 2.66
N TYR A 236 -5.07 18.73 2.35
CA TYR A 236 -5.76 18.68 1.07
C TYR A 236 -7.06 19.50 1.06
N PHE A 237 -7.50 20.09 2.18
CA PHE A 237 -8.78 20.80 2.23
C PHE A 237 -8.83 21.99 1.29
N ALA A 238 -7.76 22.78 1.20
CA ALA A 238 -7.70 23.91 0.28
C ALA A 238 -7.77 23.45 -1.19
N ALA A 239 -7.08 22.36 -1.52
CA ALA A 239 -7.09 21.80 -2.87
C ALA A 239 -8.48 21.25 -3.24
N ALA A 240 -9.14 20.58 -2.30
CA ALA A 240 -10.50 20.06 -2.47
C ALA A 240 -11.51 21.19 -2.60
N GLN A 241 -11.42 22.22 -1.75
CA GLN A 241 -12.28 23.40 -1.81
C GLN A 241 -12.16 24.11 -3.16
N GLU A 242 -10.93 24.36 -3.62
CA GLU A 242 -10.68 25.00 -4.90
C GLU A 242 -11.20 24.17 -6.08
N SER A 243 -11.03 22.84 -6.03
CA SER A 243 -11.49 21.94 -7.09
C SER A 243 -13.02 21.87 -7.14
N LEU A 244 -13.68 21.90 -5.99
CA LEU A 244 -15.14 21.92 -5.92
C LEU A 244 -15.71 23.26 -6.36
N THR A 245 -15.12 24.38 -5.93
CA THR A 245 -15.52 25.72 -6.41
C THR A 245 -15.45 25.79 -7.93
N HIS A 246 -14.35 25.33 -8.52
CA HIS A 246 -14.20 25.25 -9.97
C HIS A 246 -15.28 24.37 -10.63
N TYR A 247 -15.60 23.22 -10.03
CA TYR A 247 -16.65 22.33 -10.52
C TYR A 247 -18.04 22.99 -10.45
N MET A 248 -18.38 23.63 -9.34
CA MET A 248 -19.67 24.31 -9.15
C MET A 248 -19.81 25.50 -10.10
N GLU A 249 -18.76 26.29 -10.30
CA GLU A 249 -18.75 27.41 -11.26
C GLU A 249 -18.87 26.94 -12.72
N GLY A 250 -18.28 25.79 -13.06
CA GLY A 250 -18.34 25.20 -14.39
C GLY A 250 -19.62 24.40 -14.68
N SER A 251 -20.33 23.95 -13.64
CA SER A 251 -21.54 23.13 -13.77
C SER A 251 -22.76 23.98 -14.08
N PRO A 252 -23.62 23.56 -15.03
CA PRO A 252 -24.90 24.23 -15.27
C PRO A 252 -25.86 24.14 -14.08
N TYR A 253 -25.62 23.25 -13.11
CA TYR A 253 -26.45 23.00 -11.92
C TYR A 253 -25.75 23.38 -10.61
N GLY A 254 -24.71 24.23 -10.66
CA GLY A 254 -23.92 24.60 -9.48
C GLY A 254 -24.72 25.17 -8.29
N ASP A 255 -25.90 25.72 -8.57
CA ASP A 255 -26.85 26.28 -7.60
C ASP A 255 -27.64 25.23 -6.80
N VAL A 256 -27.76 24.01 -7.32
CA VAL A 256 -28.50 22.89 -6.69
C VAL A 256 -27.58 21.96 -5.90
N LEU A 257 -26.27 22.01 -6.18
CA LEU A 257 -25.31 21.08 -5.60
C LEU A 257 -25.09 21.35 -4.09
N PRO A 258 -24.96 20.30 -3.26
CA PRO A 258 -24.58 20.45 -1.86
C PRO A 258 -23.23 21.16 -1.69
N ASP A 259 -23.16 22.04 -0.69
CA ASP A 259 -21.97 22.83 -0.36
C ASP A 259 -21.07 22.15 0.69
N LYS A 260 -21.47 20.99 1.22
CA LYS A 260 -20.71 20.19 2.18
C LYS A 260 -20.12 18.95 1.54
N ILE A 261 -18.80 18.77 1.73
CA ILE A 261 -18.07 17.63 1.19
C ILE A 261 -17.22 16.93 2.24
N LEU A 262 -17.09 15.62 2.10
CA LEU A 262 -16.16 14.80 2.87
C LEU A 262 -14.93 14.47 2.01
N VAL A 263 -13.75 14.83 2.46
CA VAL A 263 -12.48 14.42 1.85
C VAL A 263 -11.98 13.16 2.54
N THR A 264 -11.90 12.07 1.79
CA THR A 264 -11.56 10.74 2.29
C THR A 264 -10.51 10.06 1.41
N ASP A 265 -9.82 9.07 1.96
CA ASP A 265 -8.90 8.22 1.20
C ASP A 265 -9.61 7.05 0.51
N SER A 266 -10.80 6.71 1.01
CA SER A 266 -11.62 5.61 0.54
C SER A 266 -12.53 6.02 -0.62
N SER A 267 -13.15 5.04 -1.29
CA SER A 267 -14.21 5.34 -2.24
C SER A 267 -15.47 5.78 -1.49
N PHE A 268 -16.40 6.46 -2.16
CA PHE A 268 -17.70 6.83 -1.56
C PHE A 268 -18.47 5.62 -1.02
N ARG A 269 -18.32 4.44 -1.66
CA ARG A 269 -19.00 3.21 -1.25
C ARG A 269 -18.58 2.75 0.14
N ASP A 270 -17.35 3.07 0.52
CA ASP A 270 -16.71 2.65 1.76
C ASP A 270 -16.88 3.72 2.86
N VAL A 271 -17.55 4.84 2.56
CA VAL A 271 -17.90 5.82 3.59
C VAL A 271 -18.99 5.21 4.47
N PRO A 272 -18.89 5.27 5.82
CA PRO A 272 -19.94 4.81 6.70
C PRO A 272 -21.29 5.49 6.42
N GLU A 273 -22.40 4.76 6.55
CA GLU A 273 -23.74 5.31 6.28
C GLU A 273 -24.05 6.56 7.11
N GLN A 274 -23.54 6.62 8.35
CA GLN A 274 -23.67 7.78 9.24
C GLN A 274 -22.96 9.03 8.72
N LEU A 275 -21.85 8.88 7.98
CA LEU A 275 -21.14 10.01 7.38
C LEU A 275 -21.73 10.39 6.03
N ARG A 276 -22.29 9.44 5.28
CA ARG A 276 -22.97 9.71 4.01
C ARG A 276 -24.20 10.59 4.15
N SER A 277 -24.93 10.49 5.28
CA SER A 277 -26.08 11.36 5.53
C SER A 277 -25.69 12.82 5.67
N ASP A 278 -24.58 13.08 6.35
CA ASP A 278 -24.16 14.44 6.71
C ASP A 278 -23.29 15.06 5.60
N PHE A 279 -22.63 14.20 4.82
CA PHE A 279 -21.77 14.56 3.70
C PHE A 279 -22.18 13.79 2.44
N PRO A 280 -23.13 14.33 1.64
CA PRO A 280 -23.67 13.65 0.46
C PRO A 280 -22.65 13.53 -0.68
N ILE A 281 -21.57 14.31 -0.62
CA ILE A 281 -20.46 14.28 -1.57
C ILE A 281 -19.21 13.81 -0.84
N ALA A 282 -18.58 12.74 -1.32
CA ALA A 282 -17.23 12.37 -0.89
C ALA A 282 -16.22 12.54 -2.03
N LEU A 283 -15.13 13.25 -1.76
CA LEU A 283 -13.99 13.37 -2.64
C LEU A 283 -12.88 12.43 -2.19
N GLN A 284 -12.61 11.41 -3.01
CA GLN A 284 -11.54 10.46 -2.80
C GLN A 284 -10.17 11.06 -3.14
N LEU A 285 -9.22 10.98 -2.21
CA LEU A 285 -7.82 11.40 -2.37
C LEU A 285 -6.93 10.32 -2.97
N MET A 286 -7.34 9.04 -2.95
CA MET A 286 -6.59 7.97 -3.60
C MET A 286 -6.33 8.33 -5.08
N ARG A 287 -5.10 8.10 -5.54
CA ARG A 287 -4.58 8.53 -6.86
C ARG A 287 -4.47 10.03 -7.09
N GLN A 288 -4.82 10.87 -6.11
CA GLN A 288 -4.72 12.33 -6.19
C GLN A 288 -3.72 12.93 -5.19
N ARG A 289 -3.15 12.11 -4.30
CA ARG A 289 -2.15 12.55 -3.33
C ARG A 289 -0.83 12.92 -4.01
N ALA A 290 -0.05 13.72 -3.33
CA ALA A 290 1.32 14.05 -3.69
C ALA A 290 2.15 14.17 -2.41
N ILE A 291 3.48 14.29 -2.55
CA ILE A 291 4.34 14.49 -1.36
C ILE A 291 3.90 15.73 -0.60
N THR A 292 3.57 16.80 -1.32
CA THR A 292 2.97 18.02 -0.80
C THR A 292 1.63 18.22 -1.47
N ALA A 293 0.62 18.66 -0.72
CA ALA A 293 -0.71 18.90 -1.23
C ALA A 293 -0.67 19.84 -2.46
N PRO A 294 -1.29 19.44 -3.59
CA PRO A 294 -1.33 20.29 -4.78
C PRO A 294 -2.27 21.49 -4.55
N HIS A 295 -2.16 22.51 -5.40
CA HIS A 295 -3.09 23.65 -5.30
C HIS A 295 -4.53 23.28 -5.71
N ARG A 296 -4.69 22.29 -6.59
CA ARG A 296 -5.94 21.70 -7.05
C ARG A 296 -5.77 20.21 -7.23
N LEU A 297 -6.83 19.44 -7.07
CA LEU A 297 -6.82 18.01 -7.34
C LEU A 297 -6.68 17.78 -8.86
N ALA A 298 -5.71 16.96 -9.27
CA ALA A 298 -5.13 17.01 -10.61
C ALA A 298 -6.03 16.50 -11.75
N ALA A 299 -7.13 15.81 -11.45
CA ALA A 299 -7.99 15.18 -12.45
C ALA A 299 -9.43 15.65 -12.29
N GLU A 300 -9.82 16.65 -13.08
CA GLU A 300 -11.18 17.19 -13.14
C GLU A 300 -12.22 16.10 -13.45
N GLU A 301 -11.87 15.16 -14.33
CA GLU A 301 -12.69 13.98 -14.62
C GLU A 301 -12.91 13.10 -13.38
N THR A 302 -11.89 12.89 -12.56
CA THR A 302 -12.01 12.10 -11.33
C THR A 302 -12.82 12.83 -10.26
N VAL A 303 -12.66 14.15 -10.14
CA VAL A 303 -13.48 14.99 -9.23
C VAL A 303 -14.95 14.93 -9.66
N SER A 304 -15.23 15.14 -10.94
CA SER A 304 -16.59 15.04 -11.51
C SER A 304 -17.19 13.65 -11.31
N GLN A 305 -16.40 12.59 -11.54
CA GLN A 305 -16.83 11.22 -11.34
C GLN A 305 -17.13 10.91 -9.87
N ASN A 306 -16.30 11.39 -8.94
CA ASN A 306 -16.54 11.23 -7.50
C ASN A 306 -17.81 11.95 -7.05
N ILE A 307 -18.03 13.18 -7.50
CA ILE A 307 -19.22 13.98 -7.18
C ILE A 307 -20.48 13.31 -7.73
N SER A 308 -20.48 12.96 -9.02
CA SER A 308 -21.63 12.33 -9.67
C SER A 308 -21.98 10.97 -9.05
N LEU A 309 -20.98 10.12 -8.77
CA LEU A 309 -21.20 8.84 -8.08
C LEU A 309 -21.71 9.02 -6.65
N SER A 310 -21.16 9.98 -5.90
CA SER A 310 -21.59 10.23 -4.52
C SER A 310 -23.05 10.69 -4.47
N LEU A 311 -23.40 11.69 -5.29
CA LEU A 311 -24.77 12.23 -5.34
C LEU A 311 -25.77 11.20 -5.83
N ALA A 312 -25.41 10.42 -6.84
CA ALA A 312 -26.25 9.34 -7.37
C ALA A 312 -26.54 8.24 -6.34
N HIS A 313 -25.73 8.13 -5.29
CA HIS A 313 -25.88 7.13 -4.24
C HIS A 313 -26.24 7.73 -2.87
N ALA A 314 -26.41 9.06 -2.78
CA ALA A 314 -26.76 9.74 -1.54
C ALA A 314 -28.21 9.44 -1.12
N CYS A 315 -29.15 9.45 -2.08
CA CYS A 315 -30.58 9.22 -1.83
C CYS A 315 -31.12 7.89 -2.34
N ALA A 316 -30.38 7.20 -3.22
CA ALA A 316 -30.88 6.03 -3.94
C ALA A 316 -29.93 4.84 -3.83
N ALA A 317 -30.50 3.62 -3.88
CA ALA A 317 -29.72 2.40 -3.86
C ALA A 317 -28.77 2.31 -5.07
N PRO A 318 -27.60 1.65 -4.96
CA PRO A 318 -26.70 1.46 -6.09
C PRO A 318 -27.40 0.79 -7.26
N LEU A 319 -27.21 1.32 -8.49
CA LEU A 319 -27.79 0.80 -9.74
C LEU A 319 -29.33 0.94 -9.85
N SER A 320 -29.95 1.79 -9.03
CA SER A 320 -31.35 2.17 -9.22
C SER A 320 -31.55 3.11 -10.42
N ASP A 321 -32.77 3.16 -10.93
CA ASP A 321 -33.15 4.09 -12.00
C ASP A 321 -32.93 5.56 -11.56
N GLU A 322 -33.22 5.89 -10.30
CA GLU A 322 -32.97 7.21 -9.71
C GLU A 322 -31.47 7.56 -9.69
N SER A 323 -30.62 6.60 -9.27
CA SER A 323 -29.15 6.77 -9.27
C SER A 323 -28.62 7.02 -10.68
N THR A 324 -29.11 6.25 -11.66
CA THR A 324 -28.74 6.41 -13.07
C THR A 324 -29.17 7.78 -13.59
N ARG A 325 -30.37 8.24 -13.20
CA ARG A 325 -30.93 9.52 -13.63
C ARG A 325 -30.13 10.71 -13.12
N VAL A 326 -29.69 10.70 -11.86
CA VAL A 326 -28.81 11.74 -11.30
C VAL A 326 -27.50 11.83 -12.10
N GLN A 327 -26.89 10.70 -12.45
CA GLN A 327 -25.66 10.70 -13.25
C GLN A 327 -25.89 11.22 -14.68
N GLU A 328 -27.01 10.86 -15.30
CA GLU A 328 -27.36 11.35 -16.64
C GLU A 328 -27.53 12.88 -16.65
N ILE A 329 -28.20 13.45 -15.64
CA ILE A 329 -28.41 14.89 -15.52
C ILE A 329 -27.06 15.60 -15.31
N LEU A 330 -26.26 15.14 -14.34
CA LEU A 330 -24.98 15.79 -13.98
C LEU A 330 -23.92 15.69 -15.10
N ASN A 331 -23.88 14.58 -15.83
CA ASN A 331 -22.93 14.39 -16.94
C ASN A 331 -23.44 14.98 -18.26
N GLY A 332 -24.72 15.33 -18.34
CA GLY A 332 -25.36 15.90 -19.53
C GLY A 332 -25.18 17.41 -19.63
N THR A 333 -24.91 17.92 -20.84
CA THR A 333 -24.98 19.36 -21.12
C THR A 333 -26.39 19.73 -21.57
N PRO A 334 -27.11 20.63 -20.87
CA PRO A 334 -28.44 21.06 -21.29
C PRO A 334 -28.35 21.78 -22.65
N ARG A 335 -29.26 21.46 -23.57
CA ARG A 335 -29.23 22.00 -24.93
C ARG A 335 -29.95 23.35 -25.04
N ASN A 336 -30.80 23.67 -24.07
CA ASN A 336 -31.53 24.92 -24.01
C ASN A 336 -31.90 25.29 -22.55
N PRO A 337 -32.33 26.54 -22.28
CA PRO A 337 -32.67 26.99 -20.93
C PRO A 337 -33.84 26.22 -20.27
N GLY A 338 -34.84 25.78 -21.04
CA GLY A 338 -35.98 25.03 -20.51
C GLY A 338 -35.60 23.61 -20.05
N GLU A 339 -34.67 22.97 -20.74
CA GLU A 339 -34.08 21.69 -20.32
C GLU A 339 -33.23 21.86 -19.07
N LYS A 340 -32.46 22.96 -18.96
CA LYS A 340 -31.73 23.28 -17.73
C LYS A 340 -32.68 23.39 -16.54
N GLU A 341 -33.76 24.18 -16.68
CA GLU A 341 -34.72 24.40 -15.60
C GLU A 341 -35.42 23.10 -15.19
N ALA A 342 -35.89 22.30 -16.17
CA ALA A 342 -36.51 21.00 -15.91
C ALA A 342 -35.56 20.03 -15.19
N ASN A 343 -34.32 19.92 -15.66
CA ASN A 343 -33.29 19.08 -15.04
C ASN A 343 -32.90 19.57 -13.65
N SER A 344 -32.88 20.89 -13.42
CA SER A 344 -32.60 21.50 -12.12
C SER A 344 -33.67 21.11 -11.10
N THR A 345 -34.95 21.25 -11.46
CA THR A 345 -36.07 20.84 -10.61
C THR A 345 -36.10 19.33 -10.37
N GLU A 346 -35.82 18.53 -11.38
CA GLU A 346 -35.72 17.06 -11.23
C GLU A 346 -34.57 16.68 -10.29
N LEU A 347 -33.41 17.34 -10.41
CA LEU A 347 -32.27 17.10 -9.54
C LEU A 347 -32.56 17.52 -8.08
N GLU A 348 -33.24 18.64 -7.86
CA GLU A 348 -33.69 19.06 -6.53
C GLU A 348 -34.63 18.04 -5.87
N ASP A 349 -35.56 17.46 -6.64
CA ASP A 349 -36.48 16.44 -6.15
C ASP A 349 -35.75 15.13 -5.80
N LEU A 350 -34.85 14.67 -6.69
CA LEU A 350 -34.03 13.48 -6.48
C LEU A 350 -33.06 13.62 -5.29
N LEU A 351 -32.61 14.84 -5.01
CA LEU A 351 -31.70 15.16 -3.89
C LEU A 351 -32.44 15.67 -2.65
N SER A 352 -33.78 15.71 -2.66
CA SER A 352 -34.59 16.24 -1.55
C SER A 352 -34.35 15.51 -0.21
N CYS A 353 -33.92 14.24 -0.26
CA CYS A 353 -33.59 13.47 0.92
C CYS A 353 -32.38 14.05 1.70
N ILE A 354 -31.49 14.78 1.04
CA ILE A 354 -30.32 15.43 1.64
C ILE A 354 -30.76 16.68 2.43
N ASN A 355 -31.73 17.43 1.90
CA ASN A 355 -32.21 18.68 2.50
C ASN A 355 -33.19 18.48 3.68
N HIS A 356 -33.73 17.27 3.84
CA HIS A 356 -34.72 16.93 4.87
C HIS A 356 -34.20 16.01 5.98
N ARG A 357 -32.88 15.76 6.04
CA ARG A 357 -32.23 14.94 7.08
C ARG A 357 -31.38 15.79 8.02
#